data_AF-A0A7W4I9Y4-F1
#
_entry.id   AF-A0A7W4I9Y4-F1
#
_cell.length_a   1.000
_cell.length_b   1.000
_cell.length_c   1.000
_cell.angle_alpha   90.00
_cell.angle_beta   90.00
_cell.angle_gamma   90.00
#
_symmetry.space_group_name_H-M   'P 1'
#
loop_
_entity.id
_entity.type
_entity.pdbx_description
1 polymer ?
#
loop_
_entity_poly.entity_id
_entity_poly.type
_entity_poly.pdbx_seq_one_letter_code
_entity_poly.pdbx_strand_id
1 'polypeptide(L)'
;MSFSRLTIAGEAHDPAGDITPGTAVEIVINAAAGIIIDLSTRAHLTYRDGSLVWPNGARLELDADSRNEIDLENRKGAIMARMVLTGREFLEQVRRREAEAQAARDAAMMAGQSEAETMPIAAE
;
A
#
# COMPACT_ATOMS: atom_id res chain seq x y z
N MET A 1 4.95 8.18 0.58
CA MET A 1 4.39 7.32 1.63
C MET A 1 4.06 8.21 2.81
N SER A 2 2.85 8.13 3.36
CA SER A 2 2.42 9.00 4.46
C SER A 2 2.56 8.24 5.78
N PHE A 3 3.19 8.88 6.75
CA PHE A 3 3.18 8.46 8.15
C PHE A 3 2.28 9.43 8.91
N SER A 4 1.36 8.90 9.70
CA SER A 4 0.49 9.67 10.59
C SER A 4 1.00 9.52 12.02
N ARG A 5 1.19 10.64 12.73
CA ARG A 5 1.51 10.63 14.17
C ARG A 5 0.22 10.79 14.95
N LEU A 6 -0.02 9.90 15.92
CA LEU A 6 -1.21 9.91 16.77
C LEU A 6 -0.78 9.91 18.25
N THR A 7 -1.58 10.53 19.10
CA THR A 7 -1.55 10.27 20.54
C THR A 7 -2.78 9.44 20.87
N ILE A 8 -2.56 8.27 21.43
CA ILE A 8 -3.61 7.32 21.74
C ILE A 8 -3.64 7.05 23.23
N ALA A 9 -4.79 6.69 23.77
CA ALA A 9 -4.97 6.44 25.18
C ALA A 9 -5.78 5.17 25.44
N GLY A 10 -5.64 4.63 26.65
CA GLY A 10 -6.30 3.40 27.05
C GLY A 10 -5.87 2.87 28.41
N GLU A 11 -6.19 1.61 28.66
CA GLU A 11 -5.77 0.86 29.83
C GLU A 11 -4.54 0.02 29.47
N ALA A 12 -3.39 0.33 30.08
CA ALA A 12 -2.17 -0.42 29.85
C ALA A 12 -2.14 -1.64 30.77
N HIS A 13 -1.82 -2.78 30.20
CA HIS A 13 -1.48 -4.00 30.92
C HIS A 13 -0.02 -4.31 30.68
N ASP A 14 0.75 -4.40 31.75
CA ASP A 14 2.13 -4.86 31.64
C ASP A 14 2.18 -6.39 31.45
N PRO A 15 3.36 -6.96 31.14
CA PRO A 15 3.49 -8.41 30.98
C PRO A 15 3.26 -9.22 32.28
N ALA A 16 3.30 -8.56 33.44
CA ALA A 16 3.04 -9.17 34.75
C ALA A 16 1.54 -9.21 35.08
N GLY A 17 0.72 -8.43 34.36
CA GLY A 17 -0.74 -8.34 34.50
C GLY A 17 -1.23 -7.10 35.26
N ASP A 18 -0.34 -6.19 35.67
CA ASP A 18 -0.70 -4.95 36.34
C ASP A 18 -1.38 -3.99 35.36
N ILE A 19 -2.44 -3.33 35.83
CA ILE A 19 -3.29 -2.46 35.02
C ILE A 19 -3.05 -1.00 35.39
N THR A 20 -2.71 -0.18 34.40
CA THR A 20 -2.54 1.27 34.52
C THR A 20 -3.55 2.00 33.64
N PRO A 21 -4.64 2.55 34.20
CA PRO A 21 -5.67 3.24 33.43
C PRO A 21 -5.19 4.61 32.93
N GLY A 22 -5.74 5.07 31.81
CA GLY A 22 -5.48 6.39 31.27
C GLY A 22 -4.05 6.57 30.74
N THR A 23 -3.39 5.48 30.35
CA THR A 23 -2.06 5.53 29.76
C THR A 23 -2.15 6.12 28.36
N ALA A 24 -1.40 7.19 28.10
CA ALA A 24 -1.29 7.80 26.78
C ALA A 24 0.07 7.48 26.14
N VAL A 25 0.06 7.14 24.85
CA VAL A 25 1.25 6.77 24.07
C VAL A 25 1.24 7.53 22.76
N GLU A 26 2.41 8.02 22.34
CA GLU A 26 2.58 8.56 21.01
C GLU A 26 3.04 7.47 20.04
N ILE A 27 2.33 7.36 18.92
CA ILE A 27 2.64 6.36 17.89
C ILE A 27 2.78 7.02 16.53
N VAL A 28 3.47 6.31 15.63
CA VAL A 28 3.46 6.57 14.20
C VAL A 28 2.85 5.38 13.47
N ILE A 29 1.93 5.65 12.56
CA ILE A 29 1.26 4.66 11.73
C ILE A 29 1.60 4.89 10.26
N ASN A 30 2.02 3.83 9.57
CA ASN A 30 1.93 3.71 8.12
C ASN A 30 1.00 2.54 7.81
N ALA A 31 -0.29 2.87 7.74
CA ALA A 31 -1.37 1.91 7.57
C ALA A 31 -1.30 1.17 6.23
N ALA A 32 -0.83 1.82 5.16
CA ALA A 32 -0.67 1.18 3.85
C ALA A 32 0.41 0.08 3.87
N ALA A 33 1.40 0.21 4.77
CA ALA A 33 2.44 -0.79 4.99
C ALA A 33 2.14 -1.72 6.19
N GLY A 34 1.03 -1.50 6.92
CA GLY A 34 0.71 -2.23 8.15
C GLY A 34 1.70 -2.02 9.29
N ILE A 35 2.36 -0.85 9.35
CA ILE A 35 3.39 -0.54 10.34
C ILE A 35 2.81 0.41 11.40
N ILE A 36 3.00 0.06 12.67
CA ILE A 36 2.70 0.92 13.82
C ILE A 36 3.92 0.89 14.74
N ILE A 37 4.40 2.08 15.14
CA ILE A 37 5.62 2.23 15.94
C ILE A 37 5.31 3.10 17.15
N ASP A 38 5.66 2.62 18.34
CA ASP A 38 5.73 3.45 19.56
C ASP A 38 6.91 4.42 19.44
N LEU A 39 6.66 5.71 19.54
CA LEU A 39 7.71 6.72 19.41
C LEU A 39 8.69 6.77 20.59
N SER A 40 8.26 6.33 21.78
CA SER A 40 9.09 6.35 22.99
C SER A 40 10.10 5.20 22.98
N THR A 41 9.66 4.00 22.64
CA THR A 41 10.49 2.78 22.66
C THR A 41 11.02 2.39 21.30
N ARG A 42 10.48 2.97 20.21
CA ARG A 42 10.71 2.55 18.81
C ARG A 42 10.28 1.11 18.53
N ALA A 43 9.44 0.53 19.40
CA ALA A 43 8.94 -0.82 19.22
C ALA A 43 7.89 -0.86 18.10
N HIS A 44 7.94 -1.91 17.29
CA HIS A 44 6.86 -2.23 16.35
C HIS A 44 5.70 -2.85 17.12
N LEU A 45 4.53 -2.23 17.01
CA LEU A 45 3.33 -2.65 17.71
C LEU A 45 2.43 -3.45 16.78
N THR A 46 1.71 -4.41 17.35
CA THR A 46 0.63 -5.11 16.66
C THR A 46 -0.70 -4.51 17.10
N TYR A 47 -1.50 -4.04 16.14
CA TYR A 47 -2.89 -3.65 16.41
C TYR A 47 -3.82 -4.82 16.16
N ARG A 48 -4.56 -5.23 17.20
CA ARG A 48 -5.51 -6.34 17.13
C ARG A 48 -6.59 -6.18 18.19
N ASP A 49 -7.83 -6.46 17.81
CA ASP A 49 -8.99 -6.52 18.72
C ASP A 49 -9.11 -5.25 19.59
N GLY A 50 -8.88 -4.08 19.00
CA GLY A 50 -8.94 -2.78 19.69
C GLY A 50 -7.78 -2.48 20.64
N SER A 51 -6.71 -3.29 20.60
CA SER A 51 -5.54 -3.15 21.46
C SER A 51 -4.25 -3.00 20.65
N LEU A 52 -3.27 -2.30 21.22
CA LEU A 52 -1.89 -2.35 20.75
C LEU A 52 -1.07 -3.27 21.64
N VAL A 53 -0.26 -4.13 21.01
CA VAL A 53 0.56 -5.13 21.69
C VAL A 53 2.02 -4.89 21.36
N TRP A 54 2.84 -4.72 22.40
CA TRP A 54 4.29 -4.60 22.29
C TRP A 54 4.94 -5.99 22.16
N PRO A 55 6.16 -6.08 21.60
CA PRO A 55 6.88 -7.34 21.48
C PRO A 55 7.18 -8.05 22.81
N ASN A 56 7.24 -7.30 23.90
CA ASN A 56 7.45 -7.85 25.26
C ASN A 56 6.17 -8.42 25.89
N GLY A 57 5.03 -8.38 25.20
CA GLY A 57 3.74 -8.86 25.69
C GLY A 57 2.90 -7.82 26.43
N ALA A 58 3.43 -6.62 26.68
CA ALA A 58 2.62 -5.52 27.20
C ALA A 58 1.53 -5.14 26.18
N ARG A 59 0.36 -4.74 26.65
CA ARG A 59 -0.74 -4.33 25.79
C ARG A 59 -1.40 -3.05 26.28
N LEU A 60 -1.96 -2.27 25.38
CA LEU A 60 -2.79 -1.12 25.66
C LEU A 60 -4.17 -1.36 25.06
N GLU A 61 -5.17 -1.58 25.91
CA GLU A 61 -6.57 -1.65 25.49
C GLU A 61 -7.06 -0.22 25.25
N LEU A 62 -7.27 0.13 23.97
CA LEU A 62 -7.50 1.52 23.58
C LEU A 62 -8.92 1.97 23.94
N ASP A 63 -9.05 3.24 24.28
CA ASP A 63 -10.35 3.89 24.39
C ASP A 63 -11.07 3.99 23.02
N ALA A 64 -12.36 4.34 23.04
CA ALA A 64 -13.17 4.34 21.83
C ALA A 64 -12.65 5.31 20.76
N ASP A 65 -12.18 6.49 21.16
CA ASP A 65 -11.72 7.52 20.24
C ASP A 65 -10.39 7.12 19.58
N SER A 66 -9.45 6.62 20.37
CA SER A 66 -8.17 6.11 19.89
C SER A 66 -8.34 4.92 18.95
N ARG A 67 -9.27 3.98 19.25
CA ARG A 67 -9.60 2.88 18.33
C ARG A 67 -10.14 3.41 17.01
N ASN A 68 -11.09 4.35 17.06
CA ASN A 68 -11.69 4.92 15.85
C ASN A 68 -10.64 5.60 14.97
N GLU A 69 -9.66 6.27 15.57
CA GLU A 69 -8.58 6.94 14.86
C GLU A 69 -7.64 5.94 14.16
N ILE A 70 -7.21 4.89 14.86
CA ILE A 70 -6.41 3.82 14.25
C ILE A 70 -7.19 3.11 13.14
N ASP A 71 -8.46 2.79 13.35
CA ASP A 71 -9.32 2.15 12.35
C ASP A 71 -9.49 3.04 11.11
N LEU A 72 -9.62 4.35 11.29
CA LEU A 72 -9.69 5.31 10.20
C LEU A 72 -8.40 5.34 9.38
N GLU A 73 -7.24 5.40 10.05
CA GLU A 73 -5.95 5.35 9.38
C GLU A 73 -5.75 4.02 8.62
N ASN A 74 -6.13 2.89 9.23
CA ASN A 74 -6.12 1.58 8.59
C ASN A 74 -7.00 1.53 7.33
N ARG A 75 -8.21 2.10 7.38
CA ARG A 75 -9.10 2.21 6.21
C ARG A 75 -8.48 3.07 5.10
N LYS A 76 -7.90 4.23 5.44
CA LYS A 76 -7.18 5.07 4.48
C LYS A 76 -6.01 4.32 3.86
N GLY A 77 -5.25 3.59 4.67
CA GLY A 77 -4.13 2.76 4.24
C GLY A 77 -4.55 1.67 3.25
N ALA A 78 -5.64 0.96 3.54
CA ALA A 78 -6.20 -0.06 2.66
C ALA A 78 -6.65 0.50 1.31
N ILE A 79 -7.31 1.66 1.31
CA ILE A 79 -7.72 2.36 0.08
C ILE A 79 -6.47 2.75 -0.74
N MET A 80 -5.47 3.36 -0.10
CA MET A 80 -4.22 3.75 -0.74
C MET A 80 -3.47 2.55 -1.33
N ALA A 81 -3.35 1.45 -0.58
CA ALA A 81 -2.72 0.22 -1.06
C ALA A 81 -3.44 -0.34 -2.29
N ARG A 82 -4.79 -0.36 -2.26
CA ARG A 82 -5.59 -0.80 -3.40
C ARG A 82 -5.41 0.09 -4.63
N MET A 83 -5.37 1.42 -4.46
CA MET A 83 -5.14 2.36 -5.56
C MET A 83 -3.77 2.16 -6.22
N VAL A 84 -2.74 1.85 -5.44
CA VAL A 84 -1.40 1.56 -5.97
C VAL A 84 -1.41 0.27 -6.79
N LEU A 85 -2.10 -0.77 -6.34
CA LEU A 85 -2.23 -2.03 -7.07
C LEU A 85 -2.98 -1.84 -8.38
N THR A 86 -4.16 -1.19 -8.36
CA THR A 86 -4.93 -0.94 -9.58
C THR A 86 -4.20 -0.04 -10.57
N GLY A 87 -3.45 0.96 -10.08
CA GLY A 87 -2.61 1.80 -10.93
C GLY A 87 -1.50 1.02 -11.63
N ARG A 88 -0.89 0.03 -10.94
CA ARG A 88 0.11 -0.87 -11.54
C ARG A 88 -0.49 -1.76 -12.63
N GLU A 89 -1.61 -2.39 -12.34
CA GLU A 89 -2.32 -3.24 -13.31
C GLU A 89 -2.72 -2.44 -14.56
N PHE A 90 -3.21 -1.21 -14.38
CA PHE A 90 -3.54 -0.31 -15.48
C PHE A 90 -2.30 0.01 -16.34
N LEU A 91 -1.18 0.38 -15.71
CA LEU A 91 0.06 0.67 -16.42
C LEU A 91 0.59 -0.54 -17.22
N GLU A 92 0.48 -1.74 -16.66
CA GLU A 92 0.84 -2.98 -17.37
C GLU A 92 -0.05 -3.22 -18.59
N GLN A 93 -1.36 -2.97 -18.47
CA GLN A 93 -2.28 -3.06 -19.61
C GLN A 93 -1.97 -2.04 -20.70
N VAL A 94 -1.66 -0.79 -20.32
CA VAL A 94 -1.28 0.26 -21.29
C VAL A 94 -0.01 -0.16 -22.03
N ARG A 95 1.04 -0.58 -21.31
CA ARG A 95 2.30 -1.04 -21.93
C ARG A 95 2.09 -2.19 -22.89
N ARG A 96 1.22 -3.15 -22.55
CA ARG A 96 0.90 -4.28 -23.44
C ARG A 96 0.22 -3.80 -24.72
N ARG A 97 -0.79 -2.92 -24.61
CA ARG A 97 -1.48 -2.35 -25.78
C ARG A 97 -0.55 -1.53 -26.66
N GLU A 98 0.36 -0.76 -26.07
CA GLU A 98 1.37 0.01 -26.82
C GLU A 98 2.33 -0.92 -27.57
N ALA A 99 2.78 -2.01 -26.93
CA ALA A 99 3.62 -3.02 -27.58
C ALA A 99 2.89 -3.73 -28.73
N GLU A 100 1.62 -4.12 -28.55
CA GLU A 100 0.78 -4.72 -29.59
C GLU A 100 0.57 -3.75 -30.77
N ALA A 101 0.27 -2.48 -30.48
CA ALA A 101 0.08 -1.46 -31.50
C ALA A 101 1.39 -1.15 -32.27
N GLN A 102 2.53 -1.16 -31.59
CA GLN A 102 3.83 -0.97 -32.22
C GLN A 102 4.18 -2.15 -33.13
N ALA A 103 3.99 -3.38 -32.65
CA ALA A 103 4.23 -4.59 -33.46
C ALA A 103 3.33 -4.62 -34.72
N ALA A 104 2.07 -4.19 -34.61
CA ALA A 104 1.17 -4.09 -35.76
C ALA A 104 1.64 -3.06 -36.80
N ARG A 105 2.18 -1.92 -36.35
CA ARG A 105 2.75 -0.89 -37.24
C ARG A 105 4.02 -1.39 -37.93
N ASP A 106 4.91 -2.05 -37.20
CA ASP A 106 6.16 -2.59 -37.74
C ASP A 106 5.87 -3.69 -38.78
N ALA A 107 4.90 -4.56 -38.51
CA ALA A 107 4.44 -5.58 -39.45
C ALA A 107 3.84 -4.98 -40.73
N ALA A 108 3.03 -3.91 -40.60
CA ALA A 108 2.46 -3.23 -41.76
C ALA A 108 3.53 -2.54 -42.63
N MET A 109 4.58 -1.97 -42.04
CA MET A 109 5.70 -1.39 -42.79
C MET A 109 6.52 -2.46 -43.53
N MET A 110 6.77 -3.61 -42.90
CA MET A 110 7.43 -4.76 -43.55
C MET A 110 6.60 -5.31 -44.72
N ALA A 111 5.29 -5.46 -44.54
CA ALA A 111 4.39 -5.95 -45.59
C ALA A 111 4.28 -4.98 -46.78
N GLY A 112 4.25 -3.67 -46.51
CA GLY A 112 4.21 -2.64 -47.55
C GLY A 112 5.51 -2.51 -48.36
N GLN A 113 6.66 -2.92 -47.82
CA GLN A 113 7.93 -2.98 -48.58
C GLN A 113 7.98 -4.19 -49.54
N SER A 114 7.38 -5.33 -49.18
CA SER A 114 7.33 -6.52 -50.04
C SER A 114 6.45 -6.36 -51.31
N GLU A 115 5.40 -5.53 -51.27
CA GLU A 115 4.60 -5.21 -52.47
C GLU A 115 5.29 -4.22 -53.41
N ALA A 116 6.19 -3.37 -52.89
CA ALA A 116 6.94 -2.41 -53.71
C ALA A 116 8.09 -3.06 -54.50
N GLU A 117 8.65 -4.19 -54.03
CA GLU A 117 9.72 -4.94 -54.72
C GLU A 117 9.21 -5.89 -55.83
N THR A 118 7.89 -6.14 -55.93
CA THR A 118 7.32 -7.12 -56.87
C THR A 118 6.68 -6.53 -58.13
N MET A 119 6.80 -5.23 -58.41
CA MET A 119 6.39 -4.72 -59.72
C MET A 119 7.38 -5.17 -60.81
N PRO A 120 6.98 -6.04 -61.77
CA PRO A 120 7.84 -6.39 -62.88
C PRO A 120 7.92 -5.16 -63.78
N ILE A 121 9.14 -4.69 -64.05
CA ILE A 121 9.40 -3.76 -65.15
C ILE A 121 9.09 -4.53 -66.44
N ALA A 122 7.85 -4.43 -66.91
CA ALA A 122 7.48 -4.83 -68.26
C ALA A 122 7.96 -3.71 -69.20
N ALA A 123 9.06 -3.94 -69.90
CA ALA A 123 9.50 -3.13 -71.02
C ALA A 123 9.20 -3.90 -72.31
N GLU A 124 8.41 -3.25 -73.18
CA GLU A 124 8.12 -3.61 -74.58
C GLU A 124 9.35 -3.54 -75.48
#